data_AF-A0A366MSM5-F1
#
_entry.id   AF-A0A366MSM5-F1
#
_cell.length_a   1.000
_cell.length_b   1.000
_cell.length_c   1.000
_cell.angle_alpha   90.00
_cell.angle_beta   90.00
_cell.angle_gamma   90.00
#
_symmetry.space_group_name_H-M   'P 1'
#
loop_
_entity.id
_entity.type
_entity.pdbx_description
1 polymer ?
#
loop_
_entity_poly.entity_id
_entity_poly.type
_entity_poly.pdbx_seq_one_letter_code
_entity_poly.pdbx_strand_id
1 'polypeptide(L)' 'LYVHFGSSVLIMFFLMDFVYSVLVAVKGNLKGLITGKYPREFLQQLAPDVLEDVIKKEEKRR' A
#
# COMPACT_ATOMS: atom_id res chain seq x y z
N LEU A 1 7.67 17.47 -29.82
CA LEU A 1 6.35 16.83 -29.98
C LEU A 1 6.42 15.31 -29.82
N TYR A 2 7.23 14.59 -30.60
CA TYR A 2 7.36 13.13 -30.51
C TYR A 2 7.85 12.59 -29.16
N VAL A 3 8.90 13.22 -28.59
CA VAL A 3 9.38 12.83 -27.25
C VAL A 3 8.30 13.06 -26.20
N HIS A 4 7.65 14.22 -26.21
CA HIS A 4 6.57 14.53 -25.27
C HIS A 4 5.41 13.53 -25.37
N PHE A 5 5.00 13.17 -26.59
CA PHE A 5 3.97 12.14 -26.80
C PHE A 5 4.42 10.77 -26.29
N GLY A 6 5.64 10.33 -26.62
CA GLY A 6 6.20 9.08 -26.16
C GLY A 6 6.31 9.01 -24.62
N SER A 7 6.79 10.07 -23.99
CA SER A 7 6.84 10.22 -22.53
C SER A 7 5.45 10.11 -21.91
N SER A 8 4.45 10.78 -22.47
CA SER A 8 3.07 10.76 -21.95
C SER A 8 2.45 9.38 -22.01
N VAL A 9 2.66 8.62 -23.09
CA VAL A 9 2.18 7.23 -23.21
C VAL A 9 2.85 6.33 -22.18
N LEU A 10 4.16 6.48 -21.99
CA LEU A 10 4.96 5.68 -21.06
C LEU A 10 4.56 5.98 -19.61
N ILE A 11 4.34 7.25 -19.25
CA ILE A 11 3.79 7.66 -17.95
C ILE A 11 2.37 7.09 -17.76
N MET A 12 1.51 7.18 -18.77
CA MET A 12 0.14 6.67 -18.69
C MET A 12 0.09 5.15 -18.45
N PHE A 13 1.00 4.40 -19.06
CA PHE A 13 1.14 2.96 -18.83
C PHE A 13 1.44 2.64 -17.36
N PHE A 14 2.48 3.28 -16.79
CA PHE A 14 2.82 3.08 -15.39
C PHE A 14 1.74 3.61 -14.43
N LEU A 15 1.06 4.70 -14.80
CA LEU A 15 -0.02 5.25 -13.98
C LEU A 15 -1.19 4.27 -13.89
N MET A 16 -1.56 3.64 -15.00
CA MET A 16 -2.64 2.64 -15.01
C MET A 16 -2.26 1.39 -14.20
N ASP A 17 -1.02 0.92 -14.32
CA ASP A 17 -0.49 -0.20 -13.53
C ASP A 17 -0.48 0.12 -12.03
N PHE A 18 -0.06 1.33 -11.67
CA PHE A 18 -0.07 1.82 -10.29
C PHE A 18 -1.50 1.89 -9.72
N VAL A 19 -2.44 2.50 -10.44
CA VAL A 19 -3.84 2.61 -9.99
C VAL A 19 -4.45 1.23 -9.80
N TYR A 20 -4.23 0.31 -10.75
CA TYR A 20 -4.71 -1.06 -10.63
C TYR A 20 -4.12 -1.76 -9.41
N SER A 21 -2.81 -1.67 -9.22
CA SER A 21 -2.10 -2.29 -8.09
C SER A 21 -2.58 -1.75 -6.75
N VAL A 22 -2.77 -0.43 -6.62
CA VAL A 22 -3.34 0.19 -5.42
C VAL A 22 -4.74 -0.31 -5.19
N LEU A 23 -5.62 -0.31 -6.20
CA LEU A 23 -7.00 -0.79 -6.07
C LEU A 23 -7.05 -2.25 -5.60
N VAL A 24 -6.20 -3.13 -6.14
CA VAL A 24 -6.13 -4.54 -5.73
C VAL A 24 -5.58 -4.67 -4.31
N ALA A 25 -4.51 -3.94 -3.98
CA ALA A 25 -3.90 -3.97 -2.65
C ALA A 25 -4.86 -3.48 -1.55
N VAL A 26 -5.72 -2.50 -1.85
CA VAL A 26 -6.68 -1.96 -0.88
C VAL A 26 -8.03 -2.67 -0.90
N LYS A 27 -8.38 -3.45 -1.93
CA LYS A 27 -9.70 -4.13 -2.06
C LYS A 27 -10.06 -5.00 -0.85
N GLY A 28 -9.08 -5.55 -0.14
CA GLY A 28 -9.26 -6.31 1.11
C GLY A 28 -9.11 -5.50 2.41
N ASN A 29 -8.61 -4.25 2.33
CA ASN A 29 -8.21 -3.45 3.48
C ASN A 29 -8.66 -1.96 3.39
N LEU A 30 -9.78 -1.69 2.72
CA LEU A 30 -10.36 -0.34 2.61
C LEU A 30 -10.63 0.30 3.97
N LYS A 31 -11.09 -0.49 4.95
CA LYS A 31 -11.28 -0.02 6.33
C LYS A 31 -9.97 0.35 7.02
N GLY A 32 -8.88 -0.40 6.81
CA GLY A 32 -7.58 -0.07 7.39
C GLY A 32 -6.94 1.17 6.75
N LEU A 33 -7.19 1.40 5.46
CA LEU A 33 -6.77 2.62 4.78
C LEU A 33 -7.45 3.87 5.36
N ILE A 34 -8.78 3.81 5.57
CA ILE A 34 -9.56 4.94 6.09
C ILE A 34 -9.30 5.17 7.57
N THR A 35 -9.11 4.11 8.36
CA THR A 35 -8.87 4.22 9.81
C THR A 35 -7.41 4.45 10.19
N GLY A 36 -6.49 4.34 9.22
CA GLY A 36 -5.04 4.34 9.47
C GLY A 36 -4.54 3.12 10.26
N LYS A 37 -5.41 2.14 10.54
CA LYS A 37 -5.08 0.93 11.29
C LYS A 37 -5.04 -0.25 10.34
N TYR A 38 -3.83 -0.68 9.98
CA TYR A 38 -3.68 -1.92 9.22
C TYR A 38 -4.07 -3.14 10.07
N PRO A 39 -4.89 -4.07 9.55
CA PRO A 39 -5.19 -5.32 10.22
C PRO A 39 -3.90 -6.12 10.40
N ARG A 40 -3.73 -6.74 11.56
CA ARG A 40 -2.51 -7.48 11.91
C ARG A 40 -2.20 -8.60 10.93
N GLU A 41 -3.22 -9.27 10.41
CA GLU A 41 -3.11 -10.34 9.41
C GLU A 41 -2.48 -9.84 8.09
N PHE A 42 -2.83 -8.63 7.65
CA PHE A 42 -2.24 -8.02 6.45
C PHE A 42 -0.80 -7.57 6.70
N LEU A 43 -0.49 -7.04 7.89
CA LEU A 43 0.89 -6.70 8.26
C LEU A 43 1.76 -7.95 8.33
N GLN A 44 1.22 -9.07 8.80
CA GLN A 44 1.97 -10.32 8.88
C GLN A 44 2.40 -10.85 7.50
N GLN A 45 1.60 -10.60 6.46
CA GLN A 45 1.91 -10.99 5.08
C GLN A 45 2.77 -9.96 4.35
N LEU A 46 2.58 -8.66 4.62
CA LEU A 46 3.21 -7.57 3.87
C LEU A 46 4.51 -7.06 4.50
N ALA A 47 4.55 -6.94 5.83
CA ALA A 47 5.64 -6.34 6.60
C ALA A 47 5.65 -6.91 8.05
N PRO A 48 6.14 -8.14 8.25
CA PRO A 48 6.11 -8.81 9.56
C PRO A 48 6.96 -8.11 10.62
N ASP A 49 8.03 -7.44 10.20
CA ASP A 49 8.89 -6.58 11.01
C ASP A 49 8.13 -5.40 11.64
N VAL A 50 7.29 -4.72 10.85
CA VAL A 50 6.45 -3.61 11.34
C VAL A 50 5.41 -4.13 12.34
N LEU A 51 4.88 -5.34 12.14
CA LEU A 51 3.95 -5.96 13.07
C LEU A 51 4.59 -6.23 14.44
N GLU A 52 5.81 -6.77 14.45
CA GLU A 52 6.58 -7.02 15.68
C GLU A 52 6.83 -5.72 16.46
N ASP A 53 7.15 -4.63 15.78
CA ASP A 53 7.35 -3.32 16.39
C ASP A 53 6.07 -2.73 16.99
N VAL A 54 4.92 -2.95 16.35
CA VAL A 54 3.61 -2.55 16.87
C VAL A 54 3.28 -3.34 18.14
N ILE A 55 3.53 -4.66 18.14
CA ILE A 55 3.28 -5.53 19.31
C ILE A 55 4.18 -5.14 20.48
N LYS A 56 5.49 -4.94 20.25
CA LYS A 56 6.44 -4.47 21.29
C LYS A 56 6.03 -3.12 21.89
N LYS A 57 5.52 -2.19 21.06
CA LYS A 57 5.02 -0.88 21.55
C LYS A 57 3.75 -1.01 22.39
N GLU A 58 2.86 -1.95 22.06
CA GLU A 58 1.67 -2.22 22.87
C GLU A 58 2.01 -2.86 24.21
N GLU A 59 2.93 -3.83 24.25
CA GLU A 59 3.40 -4.44 25.50
C GLU A 59 4.06 -3.43 26.43
N LYS A 60 4.81 -2.47 25.89
CA LYS A 60 5.46 -1.41 26.67
C LYS A 60 4.48 -0.34 27.20
N ARG A 61 3.25 -0.31 26.69
CA ARG A 61 2.18 0.61 27.14
C ARG A 61 1.22 -0.01 28.15
N ARG A 62 1.25 -1.34 28.34
CA ARG A 62 0.57 -2.04 29.43
C ARG A 62 1.45 -2.08 30.67
#